data_AF-A0A5B7AUQ5-F1
#
_entry.id   AF-A0A5B7AUQ5-F1
#
_cell.length_a   1.000
_cell.length_b   1.000
_cell.length_c   1.000
_cell.angle_alpha   90.00
_cell.angle_beta   90.00
_cell.angle_gamma   90.00
#
_symmetry.space_group_name_H-M   'P 1'
#
loop_
_entity.id
_entity.type
_entity.pdbx_description
1 polymer ?
#
loop_
_entity_poly.entity_id
_entity_poly.type
_entity_poly.pdbx_seq_one_letter_code
_entity_poly.pdbx_strand_id
1 'polypeptide(L)'
;RGGHIQPFGCMIAADEATFRVIAFSENALEMLGFTPQSVPSLEKPEILTIGTDVRTVFTHSSAILLERAFGAREITLLNPIWFQSKNSGKPFYAILHRIDVGIVID
;
A
#
# COMPACT_ATOMS: atom_id res chain seq x y z
N ARG A 1 17.20 -0.98 11.09
CA ARG A 1 16.19 0.11 11.25
C ARG A 1 15.29 -0.21 12.44
N GLY A 2 14.66 0.78 13.07
CA GLY A 2 13.99 0.68 14.38
C GLY A 2 12.71 -0.17 14.48
N GLY A 3 12.22 -0.76 13.38
CA GLY A 3 11.14 -1.77 13.41
C GLY A 3 9.76 -1.28 13.83
N HIS A 4 9.59 0.02 14.08
CA HIS A 4 8.35 0.61 14.56
C HIS A 4 7.96 1.84 13.73
N ILE A 5 6.65 2.05 13.59
CA ILE A 5 6.07 3.24 12.97
C ILE A 5 5.18 3.97 13.99
N GLN A 6 4.88 5.24 13.73
CA GLN A 6 3.86 5.95 14.47
C GLN A 6 2.46 5.50 14.03
N PRO A 7 1.46 5.41 14.93
CA PRO A 7 0.18 4.76 14.64
C PRO A 7 -0.80 5.61 13.83
N PHE A 8 -0.46 6.85 13.46
CA PHE A 8 -1.37 7.74 12.72
C PHE A 8 -1.50 7.35 11.23
N GLY A 9 -0.57 6.56 10.72
CA GLY A 9 -0.50 6.04 9.36
C GLY A 9 -0.18 4.55 9.35
N CYS A 10 -0.12 3.96 8.17
CA CYS A 10 0.35 2.60 7.97
C CYS A 10 1.45 2.60 6.92
N MET A 11 2.29 1.58 6.93
CA MET A 11 3.38 1.46 5.98
C MET A 11 3.25 0.17 5.18
N ILE A 12 3.53 0.23 3.88
CA ILE A 12 3.70 -0.93 3.00
C ILE A 12 5.05 -0.79 2.30
N ALA A 13 5.88 -1.83 2.34
CA ALA A 13 7.06 -1.94 1.48
C ALA A 13 6.77 -2.93 0.35
N ALA A 14 7.11 -2.54 -0.88
CA ALA A 14 6.94 -3.37 -2.07
C ALA A 14 8.24 -3.43 -2.89
N ASP A 15 8.45 -4.58 -3.52
CA ASP A 15 9.51 -4.77 -4.51
C ASP A 15 9.25 -3.90 -5.74
N GLU A 16 10.26 -3.15 -6.17
CA GLU A 16 10.13 -2.15 -7.24
C GLU A 16 9.84 -2.79 -8.61
N ALA A 17 10.39 -3.97 -8.89
CA ALA A 17 10.25 -4.61 -10.20
C ALA A 17 8.94 -5.40 -10.33
N THR A 18 8.47 -6.01 -9.24
CA THR A 18 7.36 -6.96 -9.26
C THR A 18 6.09 -6.42 -8.61
N PHE A 19 6.14 -5.25 -7.95
CA PHE A 19 5.04 -4.68 -7.16
C PHE A 19 4.56 -5.60 -6.03
N ARG A 20 5.36 -6.58 -5.63
CA ARG A 20 4.98 -7.51 -4.56
C ARG A 20 5.28 -6.91 -3.20
N VAL A 21 4.32 -6.99 -2.30
CA VAL A 21 4.48 -6.58 -0.90
C VAL A 21 5.56 -7.46 -0.25
N ILE A 22 6.57 -6.82 0.32
CA ILE A 22 7.68 -7.46 1.04
C ILE A 22 7.61 -7.23 2.56
N ALA A 23 6.91 -6.17 3.00
CA ALA A 23 6.57 -5.93 4.39
C ALA A 23 5.37 -4.98 4.47
N PHE A 24 4.67 -4.99 5.60
CA PHE A 24 3.66 -3.98 5.93
C PHE A 24 3.54 -3.84 7.46
N SER A 25 3.06 -2.70 7.94
CA SER A 25 2.84 -2.48 9.37
C SER A 25 1.64 -3.26 9.88
N GLU A 26 1.67 -3.62 11.17
CA GLU A 26 0.61 -4.40 11.82
C GLU A 26 -0.79 -3.78 11.66
N ASN A 27 -0.88 -2.44 11.70
CA ASN A 27 -2.13 -1.70 11.55
C ASN A 27 -2.61 -1.52 10.10
N ALA A 28 -1.85 -1.96 9.08
CA ALA A 28 -2.18 -1.69 7.68
C ALA A 28 -3.53 -2.30 7.26
N LEU A 29 -3.83 -3.53 7.71
CA LEU A 29 -5.09 -4.19 7.37
C LEU A 29 -6.29 -3.40 7.90
N GLU A 30 -6.23 -2.96 9.15
CA GLU A 30 -7.28 -2.15 9.77
C GLU A 30 -7.43 -0.81 9.03
N MET A 31 -6.32 -0.09 8.84
CA MET A 31 -6.36 1.24 8.24
C MET A 31 -6.90 1.22 6.82
N LEU A 32 -6.55 0.20 6.03
CA LEU A 32 -7.00 0.04 4.65
C LEU A 32 -8.39 -0.59 4.53
N GLY A 33 -8.95 -1.14 5.61
CA GLY A 33 -10.30 -1.69 5.64
C GLY A 33 -10.40 -3.16 5.21
N PHE A 34 -9.35 -3.96 5.46
CA PHE A 34 -9.37 -5.42 5.32
C PHE A 34 -9.97 -6.13 6.54
N THR A 35 -10.82 -5.45 7.33
CA THR A 35 -11.38 -6.01 8.55
C THR A 35 -12.29 -7.20 8.24
N PRO A 36 -12.24 -8.27 9.05
CA PRO A 36 -13.15 -9.40 8.89
C PRO A 36 -14.59 -8.91 9.03
N GLN A 37 -15.40 -9.07 7.99
CA GLN A 37 -16.84 -8.86 8.13
C GLN A 37 -17.38 -9.94 9.06
N SER A 38 -18.21 -9.55 10.03
CA SER A 38 -18.89 -10.47 10.96
C SER A 38 -19.83 -11.45 10.23
N VAL A 39 -20.14 -11.18 8.96
CA VAL A 39 -20.96 -11.98 8.07
C VAL A 39 -20.08 -12.52 6.95
N PRO A 40 -20.10 -13.83 6.64
CA PRO A 40 -19.34 -14.37 5.53
C PRO A 40 -19.86 -13.79 4.20
N SER A 41 -19.05 -13.00 3.50
CA SER A 41 -19.31 -12.67 2.10
C SER A 41 -18.94 -13.87 1.23
N LEU A 42 -19.74 -14.17 0.19
CA LEU A 42 -19.42 -15.20 -0.81
C LEU A 42 -18.11 -14.90 -1.57
N GLU A 43 -17.74 -13.62 -1.63
CA GLU A 43 -16.46 -13.18 -2.18
C GLU A 43 -15.42 -13.22 -1.06
N LYS A 44 -14.35 -14.03 -1.25
CA LYS A 44 -13.18 -13.96 -0.36
C LYS A 44 -12.57 -12.56 -0.48
N PRO A 45 -12.46 -11.79 0.60
CA PRO A 45 -11.70 -10.55 0.57
C PRO A 45 -10.27 -10.90 0.16
N GLU A 46 -9.73 -10.24 -0.87
CA GLU A 46 -8.29 -10.24 -1.09
C GLU A 46 -7.66 -9.65 0.18
N ILE A 47 -6.83 -10.41 0.90
CA ILE A 47 -6.19 -9.95 2.14
C ILE A 47 -4.79 -9.45 1.77
N LEU A 48 -4.37 -8.33 2.36
CA LEU A 48 -3.00 -7.86 2.30
C LEU A 48 -2.06 -8.88 2.98
N THR A 49 -1.18 -9.50 2.21
CA THR A 49 -0.18 -10.47 2.67
C THR A 49 1.16 -10.24 1.98
N ILE A 50 2.23 -10.88 2.46
CA ILE A 50 3.50 -10.88 1.74
C ILE A 50 3.32 -11.57 0.38
N GLY A 51 3.82 -10.93 -0.67
CA GLY A 51 3.67 -11.38 -2.06
C GLY A 51 2.40 -10.88 -2.76
N THR A 52 1.46 -10.25 -2.04
CA THR A 52 0.32 -9.56 -2.65
C THR A 52 0.84 -8.49 -3.61
N ASP A 53 0.21 -8.34 -4.78
CA ASP A 53 0.48 -7.22 -5.68
C ASP A 53 -0.10 -5.94 -5.06
N VAL A 54 0.75 -4.99 -4.68
CA VAL A 54 0.33 -3.78 -3.96
C VAL A 54 -0.67 -2.93 -4.77
N ARG A 55 -0.72 -3.08 -6.10
CA ARG A 55 -1.69 -2.39 -6.95
C ARG A 55 -3.12 -2.84 -6.70
N THR A 56 -3.34 -4.07 -6.21
CA THR A 56 -4.67 -4.57 -5.90
C THR A 56 -5.23 -4.06 -4.57
N VAL A 57 -4.39 -3.41 -3.76
CA VAL A 57 -4.76 -2.81 -2.46
C VAL A 57 -5.54 -1.51 -2.63
N PHE A 58 -5.31 -0.80 -3.73
CA PHE A 58 -5.90 0.51 -4.01
C PHE A 58 -6.83 0.47 -5.22
N THR A 59 -7.59 1.54 -5.44
CA THR A 59 -8.43 1.69 -6.64
C THR A 59 -7.60 1.68 -7.92
N HIS A 60 -8.22 1.35 -9.05
CA HIS A 60 -7.53 1.28 -10.35
C HIS A 60 -6.81 2.60 -10.71
N SER A 61 -7.41 3.75 -10.43
CA SER A 61 -6.77 5.05 -10.63
C SER A 61 -5.52 5.23 -9.75
N SER A 62 -5.58 4.82 -8.48
CA SER A 62 -4.43 4.84 -7.57
C SER A 62 -3.32 3.89 -8.03
N ALA A 63 -3.68 2.71 -8.55
CA ALA A 63 -2.72 1.75 -9.09
C ALA A 63 -1.93 2.33 -10.28
N ILE A 64 -2.59 3.05 -11.19
CA ILE A 64 -1.91 3.73 -12.31
C ILE A 64 -0.93 4.81 -11.80
N LEU A 65 -1.30 5.55 -10.75
CA LEU A 65 -0.40 6.53 -10.13
C LEU A 65 0.80 5.84 -9.48
N LEU A 66 0.58 4.69 -8.83
CA LEU A 66 1.63 3.90 -8.22
C LEU A 66 2.64 3.38 -9.27
N GLU A 67 2.15 2.86 -10.40
CA GLU A 67 3.00 2.41 -11.51
C GLU A 67 3.87 3.54 -12.07
N ARG A 68 3.27 4.73 -12.26
CA ARG A 68 4.02 5.92 -12.69
C ARG A 68 5.07 6.33 -11.67
N ALA A 69 4.76 6.24 -10.38
CA ALA A 69 5.69 6.59 -9.32
C ALA A 69 6.86 5.61 -9.22
N PHE A 70 6.60 4.31 -9.33
CA PHE A 70 7.63 3.26 -9.34
C PHE A 70 8.56 3.41 -10.56
N GLY A 71 8.03 3.82 -11.72
CA GLY A 71 8.83 4.12 -12.91
C GLY A 71 9.55 5.47 -12.90
N ALA A 72 9.26 6.37 -11.95
CA ALA A 72 9.82 7.71 -11.94
C ALA A 72 11.28 7.70 -11.48
N ARG A 73 12.19 8.34 -12.22
CA ARG A 73 13.59 8.49 -11.82
C ARG A 73 13.73 9.12 -10.43
N GLU A 74 13.01 10.21 -10.20
CA GLU A 74 12.98 10.94 -8.93
C GLU A 74 11.58 10.81 -8.29
N ILE A 75 11.37 9.75 -7.50
CA ILE A 75 10.05 9.43 -6.91
C ILE A 75 9.55 10.51 -5.94
N THR A 76 10.48 11.20 -5.28
CA THR A 76 10.18 12.23 -4.27
C THR A 76 9.50 13.47 -4.85
N LEU A 77 9.66 13.74 -6.16
CA LEU A 77 8.99 14.84 -6.86
C LEU A 77 7.48 14.61 -7.04
N LEU A 78 7.02 13.37 -6.85
CA LEU A 78 5.61 13.01 -6.95
C LEU A 78 4.90 13.04 -5.60
N ASN A 79 5.63 13.20 -4.49
CA ASN A 79 5.05 13.20 -3.16
C ASN A 79 4.40 14.56 -2.81
N PRO A 80 3.25 14.56 -2.13
CA PRO A 80 2.42 13.39 -1.78
C PRO A 80 1.54 12.92 -2.94
N ILE A 81 1.28 11.61 -3.03
CA ILE A 81 0.36 11.04 -4.03
C ILE A 81 -0.98 10.74 -3.37
N TRP A 82 -2.09 11.12 -4.01
CA TRP A 82 -3.43 10.80 -3.54
C TRP A 82 -3.83 9.37 -3.92
N PHE A 83 -4.03 8.50 -2.93
CA PHE A 83 -4.54 7.14 -3.10
C PHE A 83 -5.91 6.95 -2.46
N GLN A 84 -6.61 5.93 -2.92
CA GLN A 84 -7.88 5.47 -2.35
C GLN A 84 -7.83 3.96 -2.15
N SER A 85 -8.13 3.49 -0.94
CA SER A 85 -8.23 2.05 -0.66
C SER A 85 -9.34 1.42 -1.50
N LYS A 86 -9.06 0.24 -2.08
CA LYS A 86 -10.05 -0.54 -2.82
C LYS A 86 -11.17 -1.04 -1.91
N ASN A 87 -10.83 -1.48 -0.70
CA ASN A 87 -11.76 -2.16 0.20
C ASN A 87 -12.65 -1.19 0.97
N SER A 88 -12.11 -0.06 1.45
CA SER A 88 -12.86 0.91 2.25
C SER A 88 -13.26 2.18 1.50
N GLY A 89 -12.67 2.45 0.33
CA GLY A 89 -12.83 3.74 -0.35
C GLY A 89 -12.19 4.93 0.39
N LYS A 90 -11.50 4.67 1.52
CA LYS A 90 -10.86 5.70 2.33
C LYS A 90 -9.68 6.32 1.56
N PRO A 91 -9.56 7.66 1.52
CA PRO A 91 -8.43 8.32 0.88
C PRO A 91 -7.20 8.35 1.79
N PHE A 92 -6.02 8.34 1.18
CA PHE A 92 -4.71 8.44 1.83
C PHE A 92 -3.79 9.35 1.02
N TYR A 93 -2.91 10.06 1.71
CA TYR A 93 -1.72 10.62 1.09
C TYR A 93 -0.60 9.60 1.23
N ALA A 94 -0.03 9.18 0.11
CA ALA A 94 1.09 8.27 0.08
C ALA A 94 2.40 9.04 -0.08
N ILE A 95 3.36 8.77 0.78
CA ILE A 95 4.73 9.27 0.71
C ILE A 95 5.64 8.11 0.31
N LEU A 96 6.17 8.16 -0.91
CA LEU A 96 6.98 7.09 -1.46
C LEU A 96 8.47 7.39 -1.32
N HIS A 97 9.24 6.40 -0.89
CA HIS A 97 10.69 6.50 -0.80
C HIS A 97 11.37 5.18 -1.20
N ARG A 98 12.36 5.28 -2.09
CA ARG A 98 13.20 4.14 -2.47
C ARG A 98 14.15 3.78 -1.33
N ILE A 99 14.29 2.49 -1.09
CA ILE A 99 15.25 1.88 -0.18
C ILE A 99 16.04 0.78 -0.91
N ASP A 100 16.99 0.18 -0.22
CA ASP A 100 17.86 -0.89 -0.73
C ASP A 100 17.10 -2.14 -1.21
N VAL A 101 15.95 -2.43 -0.63
CA VAL A 101 15.15 -3.64 -0.94
C VAL A 101 13.84 -3.35 -1.69
N GLY A 102 13.58 -2.11 -2.11
CA GLY A 102 12.35 -1.75 -2.84
C GLY A 102 11.86 -0.33 -2.55
N ILE A 103 10.55 -0.14 -2.57
CA ILE A 103 9.89 1.14 -2.30
C ILE A 103 9.00 1.01 -1.07
N VAL A 104 9.14 1.95 -0.15
CA VAL A 104 8.23 2.10 0.99
C VAL A 104 7.17 3.14 0.65
N ILE A 105 5.94 2.83 1.03
CA ILE A 105 4.72 3.62 0.88
C ILE A 105 4.21 3.87 2.30
N ASP A 106 4.36 5.11 2.79
CA ASP A 106 3.76 5.57 4.05
C ASP A 106 2.45 6.32 3.80
#